data_AF-A0A1C3NZI1-F1
#
_entry.id   AF-A0A1C3NZI1-F1
#
_cell.length_a   1.000
_cell.length_b   1.000
_cell.length_c   1.000
_cell.angle_alpha   90.00
_cell.angle_beta   90.00
_cell.angle_gamma   90.00
#
_symmetry.space_group_name_H-M   'P 1'
#
loop_
_entity.id
_entity.type
_entity.pdbx_description
1 polymer ?
#
loop_
_entity_poly.entity_id
_entity_poly.type
_entity_poly.pdbx_seq_one_letter_code
_entity_poly.pdbx_strand_id
1 'polypeptide(L)'
;MAPHRPDDAVHYPAAGYKFLLRPPARFTEFVDGDVSGVELFDFLLARDAAVKLSTSRSFNPEHTGWMRMIVMQQPESVAEFFDRLAAIGVHYDMRPSPELADEFRTVIAQCDLWNL
;
A
#
# COMPACT_ATOMS: atom_id res chain seq x y z
N MET A 1 -6.43 17.00 18.76
CA MET A 1 -6.17 15.55 18.58
C MET A 1 -4.68 15.37 18.41
N ALA A 2 -4.06 14.40 19.08
CA ALA A 2 -2.62 14.17 18.93
C ALA A 2 -2.32 13.76 17.47
N PRO A 3 -1.24 14.27 16.85
CA PRO A 3 -0.86 13.84 15.51
C PRO A 3 -0.60 12.33 15.53
N HIS A 4 -1.28 11.60 14.64
CA HIS A 4 -1.05 10.17 14.47
C HIS A 4 0.45 9.91 14.24
N ARG A 5 1.03 8.97 14.99
CA ARG A 5 2.44 8.60 14.81
C ARG A 5 2.57 7.88 13.46
N PRO A 6 3.70 8.04 12.75
CA PRO A 6 3.96 7.30 11.50
C PRO A 6 3.73 5.78 11.62
N ASP A 7 3.96 5.23 12.81
CA ASP A 7 3.83 3.81 13.12
C ASP A 7 2.38 3.29 13.05
N ASP A 8 1.37 4.15 13.23
CA ASP A 8 -0.07 3.78 13.09
C ASP A 8 -0.55 3.84 11.63
N ALA A 9 0.31 4.26 10.71
CA ALA A 9 -0.05 4.44 9.30
C ALA A 9 0.02 3.14 8.49
N VAL A 10 0.60 2.07 9.04
CA VAL A 10 0.75 0.78 8.35
C VAL A 10 0.15 -0.34 9.19
N HIS A 11 -0.85 -1.02 8.65
CA HIS A 11 -1.40 -2.23 9.26
C HIS A 11 -0.90 -3.45 8.49
N TYR A 12 -0.14 -4.29 9.21
CA TYR A 12 0.35 -5.57 8.73
C TYR A 12 -0.80 -6.57 8.61
N PRO A 13 -0.92 -7.30 7.50
CA PRO A 13 -1.94 -8.33 7.37
C PRO A 13 -1.64 -9.51 8.31
N ALA A 14 -2.67 -10.07 8.94
CA ALA A 14 -2.54 -11.34 9.65
C ALA A 14 -2.32 -12.53 8.69
N ALA A 15 -2.72 -12.38 7.42
CA ALA A 15 -2.48 -13.34 6.34
C ALA A 15 -2.53 -12.65 4.97
N GLY A 16 -1.79 -13.19 4.00
CA GLY A 16 -1.69 -12.66 2.64
C GLY A 16 -0.72 -11.47 2.52
N TYR A 17 -0.72 -10.85 1.34
CA TYR A 17 0.37 -9.95 0.93
C TYR A 17 -0.09 -8.50 0.68
N LYS A 18 -1.20 -8.12 1.33
CA LYS A 18 -1.86 -6.83 1.13
C LYS A 18 -1.82 -6.03 2.43
N PHE A 19 -0.98 -5.02 2.45
CA PHE A 19 -0.80 -4.12 3.58
C PHE A 19 -1.81 -2.99 3.47
N LEU A 20 -2.33 -2.54 4.61
CA LEU A 20 -3.15 -1.35 4.65
C LEU A 20 -2.29 -0.16 5.04
N LEU A 21 -2.35 0.90 4.24
CA LEU A 21 -1.62 2.14 4.43
C LEU A 21 -2.62 3.28 4.66
N ARG A 22 -2.31 4.16 5.61
CA ARG A 22 -3.06 5.38 5.84
C ARG A 22 -2.34 6.55 5.16
N PRO A 23 -3.04 7.36 4.35
CA PRO A 23 -2.49 8.63 3.89
C PRO A 23 -2.17 9.56 5.07
N PRO A 24 -1.35 10.60 4.87
CA PRO A 24 -1.16 11.65 5.87
C PRO A 24 -2.50 12.22 6.35
N ALA A 25 -2.59 12.60 7.63
CA ALA A 25 -3.85 12.98 8.28
C ALA A 25 -4.67 14.01 7.49
N ARG A 26 -4.01 15.00 6.88
CA ARG A 26 -4.67 16.02 6.04
C ARG A 26 -5.42 15.45 4.84
N PHE A 27 -4.93 14.36 4.24
CA PHE A 27 -5.63 13.66 3.16
C PHE A 27 -6.78 12.80 3.69
N THR A 28 -6.68 12.25 4.91
CA THR A 28 -7.81 11.49 5.49
C THR A 28 -8.95 12.37 6.00
N GLU A 29 -8.67 13.62 6.33
CA GLU A 29 -9.66 14.61 6.80
C GLU A 29 -10.30 15.40 5.65
N PHE A 30 -9.72 15.34 4.46
CA PHE A 30 -10.19 16.09 3.29
C PHE A 30 -11.37 15.37 2.62
N VAL A 31 -12.46 16.12 2.43
CA VAL A 31 -13.65 15.71 1.69
C VAL A 31 -14.03 16.86 0.76
N ASP A 32 -14.05 16.62 -0.55
CA ASP A 32 -14.52 17.59 -1.55
C ASP A 32 -15.49 16.93 -2.52
N GLY A 33 -16.79 17.12 -2.27
CA GLY A 33 -17.86 16.52 -3.05
C GLY A 33 -17.70 15.01 -3.16
N ASP A 34 -17.46 14.54 -4.39
CA ASP A 34 -17.34 13.12 -4.72
C ASP A 34 -15.92 12.56 -4.54
N VAL A 35 -14.90 13.41 -4.39
CA VAL A 35 -13.49 13.00 -4.30
C VAL A 35 -13.03 13.04 -2.84
N SER A 36 -12.58 11.88 -2.35
CA SER A 36 -11.96 11.79 -1.03
C SER A 36 -10.49 12.21 -1.08
N GLY A 37 -9.95 12.73 0.02
CA GLY A 37 -8.53 13.04 0.06
C GLY A 37 -7.63 11.80 -0.06
N VAL A 38 -8.14 10.61 0.21
CA VAL A 38 -7.44 9.35 -0.08
C VAL A 38 -7.27 9.14 -1.59
N GLU A 39 -8.27 9.50 -2.40
CA GLU A 39 -8.18 9.44 -3.87
C GLU A 39 -7.26 10.53 -4.43
N LEU A 40 -7.27 11.72 -3.82
CA LEU A 40 -6.29 12.76 -4.17
C LEU A 40 -4.86 12.31 -3.85
N PHE A 41 -4.67 11.62 -2.72
CA PHE A 41 -3.36 11.08 -2.36
C PHE A 41 -2.91 10.01 -3.36
N ASP A 42 -3.76 9.04 -3.69
CA ASP A 42 -3.48 8.05 -4.73
C ASP A 42 -3.16 8.69 -6.10
N PHE A 43 -3.86 9.75 -6.48
CA PHE A 43 -3.54 10.53 -7.67
C PHE A 43 -2.15 11.19 -7.59
N LEU A 44 -1.80 11.80 -6.45
CA LEU A 44 -0.48 12.40 -6.23
C LEU A 44 0.63 11.36 -6.36
N LEU A 45 0.46 10.19 -5.73
CA LEU A 45 1.43 9.10 -5.83
C LEU A 45 1.61 8.61 -7.27
N ALA A 46 0.50 8.47 -8.02
CA ALA A 46 0.56 8.05 -9.41
C ALA A 46 1.25 9.09 -10.30
N ARG A 47 0.98 10.38 -10.08
CA ARG A 47 1.53 11.48 -10.87
C ARG A 47 3.02 11.72 -10.58
N ASP A 48 3.40 11.78 -9.30
CA ASP A 48 4.71 12.29 -8.89
C ASP A 48 5.71 11.17 -8.59
N ALA A 49 5.24 10.00 -8.14
CA ALA A 49 6.10 8.85 -7.84
C ALA A 49 5.95 7.71 -8.87
N ALA A 50 5.05 7.83 -9.85
CA ALA A 50 4.70 6.73 -10.77
C ALA A 50 4.36 5.42 -10.01
N VAL A 51 3.69 5.57 -8.88
CA VAL A 51 3.29 4.49 -7.97
C VAL A 51 1.78 4.40 -7.94
N LYS A 52 1.23 3.19 -8.11
CA LYS A 52 -0.21 2.97 -8.01
C LYS A 52 -0.57 2.14 -6.78
N LEU A 53 -1.49 2.66 -5.97
CA LEU A 53 -2.10 1.95 -4.87
C LEU A 53 -3.60 1.78 -5.13
N SER A 54 -4.26 0.98 -4.29
CA SER A 54 -5.71 0.75 -4.40
C SER A 54 -6.42 1.32 -3.19
N THR A 55 -7.44 2.15 -3.40
CA THR A 55 -8.28 2.63 -2.30
C THR A 55 -9.06 1.47 -1.66
N SER A 56 -9.09 1.40 -0.34
CA SER A 56 -9.79 0.32 0.38
C SER A 56 -11.31 0.44 0.30
N ARG A 57 -11.83 1.66 0.09
CA ARG A 57 -13.26 1.96 -0.06
C ARG A 57 -13.94 1.09 -1.13
N SER A 58 -13.23 0.77 -2.20
CA SER A 58 -13.72 -0.08 -3.30
C SER A 58 -14.01 -1.53 -2.89
N PHE A 59 -13.50 -1.96 -1.73
CA PHE A 59 -13.66 -3.31 -1.19
C PHE A 59 -14.48 -3.34 0.11
N ASN A 60 -14.32 -2.32 0.96
CA ASN A 60 -15.11 -2.12 2.16
C ASN A 60 -15.44 -0.62 2.31
N PRO A 61 -16.71 -0.21 2.21
CA PRO A 61 -17.12 1.18 2.39
C PRO A 61 -16.73 1.78 3.74
N GLU A 62 -16.51 0.97 4.78
CA GLU A 62 -16.10 1.45 6.11
C GLU A 62 -14.61 1.83 6.17
N HIS A 63 -13.82 1.45 5.16
CA HIS A 63 -12.37 1.67 5.11
C HIS A 63 -11.99 2.86 4.22
N THR A 64 -12.76 3.95 4.29
CA THR A 64 -12.56 5.14 3.44
C THR A 64 -11.22 5.83 3.64
N GLY A 65 -10.63 5.76 4.83
CA GLY A 65 -9.35 6.37 5.18
C GLY A 65 -8.11 5.54 4.81
N TRP A 66 -8.28 4.40 4.14
CA TRP A 66 -7.21 3.42 3.93
C TRP A 66 -6.94 3.15 2.45
N MET A 67 -5.68 2.84 2.16
CA MET A 67 -5.20 2.33 0.89
C MET A 67 -4.60 0.94 1.08
N ARG A 68 -4.46 0.20 -0.02
CA ARG A 68 -3.86 -1.13 -0.06
C ARG A 68 -2.62 -1.11 -0.91
N MET A 69 -1.55 -1.68 -0.36
CA MET A 69 -0.32 -1.98 -1.07
C MET A 69 -0.16 -3.49 -1.20
N ILE A 70 0.21 -3.95 -2.39
CA ILE A 70 0.47 -5.37 -2.67
C ILE A 70 1.98 -5.56 -2.73
N VAL A 71 2.52 -6.41 -1.86
CA VAL A 71 3.97 -6.63 -1.72
C VAL A 71 4.41 -7.96 -2.37
N MET A 72 3.54 -8.65 -3.11
CA MET A 72 3.95 -9.72 -4.05
C MET A 72 4.66 -9.13 -5.27
N GLN A 73 5.81 -8.50 -5.04
CA GLN A 73 6.68 -7.97 -6.07
C GLN A 73 8.10 -8.47 -5.80
N GLN A 74 8.97 -8.41 -6.80
CA GLN A 74 10.37 -8.69 -6.57
C GLN A 74 10.91 -7.72 -5.51
N PRO A 75 11.82 -8.14 -4.61
CA PRO A 75 12.35 -7.27 -3.54
C PRO A 75 12.85 -5.92 -4.06
N GLU A 76 13.45 -5.91 -5.25
CA GLU A 76 13.91 -4.72 -5.97
C GLU A 76 12.77 -3.73 -6.27
N SER A 77 11.62 -4.23 -6.73
CA SER A 77 10.44 -3.41 -7.00
C SER A 77 9.83 -2.82 -5.73
N VAL A 78 9.88 -3.57 -4.62
CA VAL A 78 9.43 -3.08 -3.31
C VAL A 78 10.37 -1.98 -2.81
N ALA A 79 11.68 -2.14 -2.94
CA ALA A 79 12.65 -1.11 -2.59
C ALA A 79 12.47 0.15 -3.44
N GLU A 80 12.37 -0.02 -4.76
CA GLU A 80 12.14 1.07 -5.71
C GLU A 80 10.84 1.84 -5.42
N PHE A 81 9.77 1.13 -5.04
CA PHE A 81 8.52 1.76 -4.60
C PHE A 81 8.76 2.73 -3.44
N PHE A 82 9.47 2.32 -2.39
CA PHE A 82 9.75 3.18 -1.24
C PHE A 82 10.68 4.33 -1.58
N ASP A 83 11.69 4.10 -2.42
CA ASP A 83 12.59 5.16 -2.89
C ASP A 83 11.83 6.24 -3.66
N ARG A 84 10.89 5.85 -4.54
CA ARG A 84 10.04 6.78 -5.30
C ARG A 84 9.10 7.58 -4.39
N LEU A 85 8.54 6.96 -3.35
CA LEU A 85 7.75 7.68 -2.34
C LEU A 85 8.62 8.68 -1.57
N ALA A 86 9.80 8.27 -1.13
CA ALA A 86 10.72 9.12 -0.40
C ALA A 86 11.16 10.33 -1.24
N ALA A 87 11.35 10.15 -2.55
CA ALA A 87 11.71 11.22 -3.48
C ALA A 87 10.66 12.35 -3.56
N ILE A 88 9.39 12.06 -3.25
CA ILE A 88 8.30 13.03 -3.19
C ILE A 88 7.93 13.47 -1.76
N GLY A 89 8.77 13.11 -0.78
CA GLY A 89 8.58 13.46 0.63
C GLY A 89 7.54 12.62 1.37
N VAL A 90 7.15 11.46 0.82
CA VAL A 90 6.25 10.50 1.47
C VAL A 90 7.08 9.38 2.08
N HIS A 91 6.99 9.21 3.39
CA HIS A 91 7.77 8.22 4.13
C HIS A 91 6.85 7.27 4.89
N TYR A 92 6.99 5.98 4.61
CA TYR A 92 6.39 4.89 5.38
C TYR A 92 7.53 4.03 5.93
N ASP A 93 7.56 3.81 7.25
CA ASP A 93 8.50 2.84 7.83
C ASP A 93 7.89 1.44 7.70
N MET A 94 8.34 0.70 6.70
CA MET A 94 7.94 -0.68 6.50
C MET A 94 9.16 -1.54 6.21
N ARG A 95 9.28 -2.65 6.94
CA ARG A 95 10.25 -3.69 6.63
C ARG A 95 9.54 -4.81 5.89
N PRO A 96 9.64 -4.91 4.55
CA PRO A 96 9.15 -6.10 3.86
C PRO A 96 9.90 -7.33 4.37
N SER A 97 9.19 -8.45 4.57
CA SER A 97 9.84 -9.72 4.92
C SER A 97 10.66 -10.18 3.70
N PRO A 98 11.97 -10.44 3.85
CA PRO A 98 12.83 -10.87 2.73
C PRO A 98 12.44 -12.24 2.15
N GLU A 99 11.68 -13.05 2.90
CA GLU A 99 11.37 -14.46 2.57
C GLU A 99 10.13 -14.62 1.68
N LEU A 100 9.33 -13.57 1.51
CA LEU A 100 8.03 -13.61 0.83
C LEU A 100 8.12 -14.07 -0.63
N ALA A 101 9.17 -13.64 -1.34
CA ALA A 101 9.37 -13.95 -2.75
C ALA A 101 9.76 -15.43 -2.94
N ASP A 102 10.54 -15.99 -2.01
CA ASP A 102 11.00 -17.38 -2.05
C ASP A 102 9.87 -18.34 -1.64
N GLU A 103 9.03 -17.96 -0.68
CA GLU A 103 7.81 -18.69 -0.36
C GLU A 103 6.86 -18.77 -1.56
N PHE A 104 6.62 -17.65 -2.26
CA PHE A 104 5.77 -17.64 -3.46
C PHE A 104 6.33 -18.52 -4.58
N ARG A 105 7.64 -18.46 -4.85
CA ARG A 105 8.30 -19.31 -5.86
C ARG A 105 8.18 -20.79 -5.51
N THR A 106 8.31 -21.13 -4.22
CA THR A 106 8.15 -22.50 -3.74
C THR A 106 6.73 -23.03 -3.97
N VAL A 107 5.71 -22.22 -3.67
CA VAL A 107 4.30 -22.60 -3.88
C VAL A 107 3.99 -22.74 -5.37
N ILE A 108 4.41 -21.79 -6.22
CA ILE A 108 4.19 -21.86 -7.68
C ILE A 108 4.88 -23.09 -8.29
N ALA A 109 6.08 -23.43 -7.84
CA ALA A 109 6.79 -24.63 -8.31
C ALA A 109 6.05 -25.94 -7.95
N GLN A 110 5.15 -25.89 -6.97
CA GLN A 110 4.32 -27.03 -6.54
C GLN A 110 2.94 -27.04 -7.20
N CYS A 111 2.57 -25.98 -7.93
CA CYS A 111 1.28 -25.88 -8.61
C CYS A 111 1.41 -26.23 -10.11
N ASP A 112 0.57 -27.13 -10.61
CA ASP A 112 0.31 -27.23 -12.05
C ASP A 112 -0.71 -26.16 -12.45
N LEU A 113 -0.20 -24.99 -12.83
CA LEU A 113 -1.01 -23.81 -13.15
C LEU A 113 -1.95 -24.00 -14.36
N TRP A 114 -1.80 -25.08 -15.12
CA TRP A 114 -2.65 -25.41 -16.27
C TRP A 114 -3.89 -26.24 -15.90
N ASN A 115 -4.00 -26.69 -14.64
CA ASN A 115 -5.13 -27.47 -14.12
C ASN A 115 -5.75 -26.82 -12.86
N LEU A 116 -5.84 -25.49 -12.82
CA LEU A 116 -6.56 -24.71 -11.80
C LEU A 116 -7.99 -24.34 -12.24
#